data_AF-A0A0D0B0U3-F1
#
_entry.id   AF-A0A0D0B0U3-F1
#
_cell.length_a   1.000
_cell.length_b   1.000
_cell.length_c   1.000
_cell.angle_alpha   90.00
_cell.angle_beta   90.00
_cell.angle_gamma   90.00
#
_symmetry.space_group_name_H-M   'P 1'
#
loop_
_entity.id
_entity.type
_entity.pdbx_description
1 polymer ?
#
loop_
_entity_poly.entity_id
_entity_poly.type
_entity_poly.pdbx_seq_one_letter_code
_entity_poly.pdbx_strand_id
1 'polypeptide(L)'
;NINFATIKLAPHLKDQLPAWLHMGVPPRTYNNICDACLQNNHKVKSIKDLKTISNRLTNTTDHHKQSNCACKHCKHDRNIGCSNLNKCATIASKIITSLKPKFNPTVISPKDNLMLTHHRKEKNKRAHRQRTGDIIFNPMLTKNTTLGDCFRTF
;
A
#
# COMPACT_ATOMS: atom_id res chain seq x y z
N ASN A 1 -23.84 -19.99 11.77
CA ASN A 1 -22.39 -19.78 11.54
C ASN A 1 -22.19 -18.38 10.96
N ILE A 2 -21.80 -17.41 11.79
CA ILE A 2 -21.56 -16.02 11.35
C ILE A 2 -20.06 -15.92 11.08
N ASN A 3 -19.68 -15.51 9.86
CA ASN A 3 -18.28 -15.38 9.47
C ASN A 3 -17.93 -13.88 9.42
N PHE A 4 -17.07 -13.45 10.34
CA PHE A 4 -16.61 -12.07 10.42
C PHE A 4 -15.39 -11.90 9.51
N ALA A 5 -15.57 -11.19 8.40
CA ALA A 5 -14.48 -10.84 7.49
C ALA A 5 -14.10 -9.35 7.65
N THR A 6 -12.81 -9.07 7.77
CA THR A 6 -12.33 -7.67 7.79
C THR A 6 -12.44 -7.05 6.41
N ILE A 7 -12.84 -5.77 6.34
CA ILE A 7 -12.87 -4.99 5.11
C ILE A 7 -11.49 -5.02 4.44
N LYS A 8 -11.47 -5.29 3.13
CA LYS A 8 -10.26 -5.25 2.31
C LYS A 8 -9.87 -3.80 2.03
N LEU A 9 -8.58 -3.49 2.12
CA LEU A 9 -8.08 -2.18 1.70
C LEU A 9 -7.90 -2.17 0.18
N ALA A 10 -8.42 -1.12 -0.46
CA ALA A 10 -8.12 -0.85 -1.86
C ALA A 10 -6.62 -0.55 -2.04
N PRO A 11 -6.01 -0.88 -3.21
CA PRO A 11 -4.57 -0.68 -3.43
C PRO A 11 -4.10 0.76 -3.17
N HIS A 12 -4.87 1.77 -3.58
CA HIS A 12 -4.53 3.18 -3.36
C HIS A 12 -4.55 3.59 -1.88
N LEU A 13 -5.31 2.89 -1.02
CA LEU A 13 -5.29 3.10 0.44
C LEU A 13 -4.06 2.46 1.06
N LYS A 14 -3.63 1.30 0.54
CA LYS A 14 -2.38 0.67 0.96
C LYS A 14 -1.19 1.58 0.68
N ASP A 15 -1.20 2.28 -0.45
CA ASP A 15 -0.16 3.27 -0.80
C ASP A 15 -0.07 4.44 0.22
N GLN A 16 -1.17 4.79 0.90
CA GLN A 16 -1.22 5.86 1.92
C GLN A 16 -0.76 5.40 3.31
N LEU A 17 -0.58 4.09 3.53
CA LEU A 17 -0.12 3.58 4.82
C LEU A 17 1.29 4.10 5.13
N PRO A 18 1.62 4.26 6.43
CA PRO A 18 2.95 4.71 6.83
C PRO A 18 4.04 3.74 6.40
N ALA A 19 5.18 4.26 5.95
CA ALA A 19 6.34 3.46 5.56
C ALA A 19 7.03 2.79 6.76
N TRP A 20 6.98 3.46 7.92
CA TRP A 20 7.78 3.14 9.11
C TRP A 20 6.95 2.54 10.23
N LEU A 21 7.59 1.69 11.05
CA LEU A 21 6.96 1.00 12.19
C LEU A 21 5.62 0.34 11.83
N HIS A 22 5.53 -0.18 10.61
CA HIS A 22 4.29 -0.66 10.04
C HIS A 22 3.90 -2.01 10.64
N MET A 23 2.69 -2.16 11.19
CA MET A 23 2.21 -3.40 11.86
C MET A 23 2.25 -4.66 10.97
N GLY A 24 2.28 -4.46 9.65
CA GLY A 24 2.38 -5.51 8.65
C GLY A 24 3.79 -6.02 8.39
N VAL A 25 4.81 -5.60 9.14
CA VAL A 25 6.23 -5.89 8.89
C VAL A 25 6.82 -6.70 10.05
N PRO A 26 7.74 -7.65 9.83
CA PRO A 26 8.37 -8.40 10.92
C PRO A 26 9.24 -7.50 11.83
N PRO A 27 9.47 -7.88 13.10
CA PRO A 27 10.37 -7.16 13.99
C PRO A 27 11.75 -6.96 13.37
N ARG A 28 12.43 -5.85 13.72
CA ARG A 28 13.80 -5.51 13.28
C ARG A 28 13.98 -5.21 11.79
N THR A 29 12.90 -5.00 11.04
CA THR A 29 13.01 -4.63 9.62
C THR A 29 13.69 -3.28 9.40
N TYR A 30 13.56 -2.36 10.35
CA TYR A 30 14.02 -0.96 10.23
C TYR A 30 15.31 -0.69 11.02
N ASN A 31 16.33 -1.51 10.82
CA ASN A 31 17.59 -1.45 11.60
C ASN A 31 18.81 -1.11 10.73
N ASN A 32 18.64 -0.60 9.51
CA ASN A 32 19.73 -0.30 8.58
C ASN A 32 20.07 1.21 8.58
N ILE A 33 21.34 1.54 8.39
CA ILE A 33 21.81 2.94 8.20
C ILE A 33 21.06 3.65 7.06
N CYS A 34 20.69 2.91 6.02
CA CYS A 34 19.92 3.49 4.91
C CYS A 34 18.46 3.79 5.25
N ASP A 35 17.90 3.24 6.34
CA ASP A 35 16.57 3.62 6.82
C ASP A 35 16.60 5.09 7.27
N ALA A 36 17.68 5.51 7.96
CA ALA A 36 17.88 6.91 8.32
C ALA A 36 18.03 7.80 7.09
N CYS A 37 18.71 7.35 6.03
CA CYS A 37 18.80 8.10 4.77
C CYS A 37 17.41 8.25 4.10
N LEU A 38 16.62 7.17 4.07
CA LEU A 38 15.26 7.18 3.53
C LEU A 38 14.34 8.12 4.33
N GLN A 39 14.50 8.18 5.66
CA GLN A 39 13.73 9.08 6.53
C GLN A 39 14.17 10.55 6.41
N ASN A 40 15.46 10.82 6.50
CA ASN A 40 15.97 12.18 6.66
C ASN A 40 16.21 12.89 5.32
N ASN A 41 16.83 12.19 4.36
CA ASN A 41 17.20 12.78 3.07
C ASN A 41 16.04 12.64 2.07
N HIS A 42 15.56 11.40 1.87
CA HIS A 42 14.46 11.13 0.93
C HIS A 42 13.08 11.50 1.49
N LYS A 43 12.97 11.77 2.80
CA LYS A 43 11.72 12.18 3.48
C LYS A 43 10.54 11.24 3.22
N VAL A 44 10.82 9.94 3.13
CA VAL A 44 9.83 8.89 2.91
C VAL A 44 8.86 8.87 4.09
N LYS A 45 7.55 8.94 3.81
CA LYS A 45 6.50 8.87 4.83
C LYS A 45 5.55 7.71 4.60
N SER A 46 5.33 7.33 3.35
CA SER A 46 4.29 6.39 2.94
C SER A 46 4.84 5.20 2.14
N ILE A 47 4.05 4.13 2.04
CA ILE A 47 4.37 2.98 1.17
C ILE A 47 4.50 3.42 -0.29
N LYS A 48 3.73 4.43 -0.73
CA LYS A 48 3.87 5.04 -2.05
C LYS A 48 5.28 5.57 -2.29
N ASP A 49 5.85 6.28 -1.32
CA ASP A 49 7.18 6.87 -1.44
C ASP A 49 8.25 5.76 -1.59
N LEU A 50 8.15 4.69 -0.78
CA LEU A 50 9.01 3.51 -0.91
C LEU A 50 8.91 2.90 -2.30
N LYS A 51 7.68 2.78 -2.84
CA LYS A 51 7.42 2.22 -4.16
C LYS A 51 8.02 3.08 -5.27
N THR A 52 7.91 4.39 -5.17
CA THR A 52 8.53 5.33 -6.11
C THR A 52 10.05 5.21 -6.12
N ILE A 53 10.68 5.00 -4.97
CA ILE A 53 12.14 4.80 -4.88
C ILE A 53 12.52 3.41 -5.41
N SER A 54 11.80 2.35 -5.04
CA SER A 54 12.12 0.99 -5.47
C SER A 54 11.97 0.78 -6.98
N ASN A 55 10.97 1.40 -7.60
CA ASN A 55 10.68 1.25 -9.03
C ASN A 55 11.83 1.73 -9.93
N ARG A 56 12.75 2.56 -9.42
CA ARG A 56 13.95 3.00 -10.16
C ARG A 56 14.89 1.84 -10.51
N LEU A 57 14.80 0.72 -9.79
CA LEU A 57 15.60 -0.48 -10.09
C LEU A 57 15.13 -1.22 -11.35
N THR A 58 13.87 -1.04 -11.75
CA THR A 58 13.23 -1.87 -12.78
C THR A 58 12.62 -1.06 -13.93
N ASN A 59 12.27 0.21 -13.71
CA ASN A 59 11.35 0.94 -14.57
C ASN A 59 11.98 2.10 -15.36
N THR A 60 13.30 2.11 -15.51
CA THR A 60 14.04 3.17 -16.20
C THR A 60 15.08 2.57 -17.12
N THR A 61 14.93 2.78 -18.42
CA THR A 61 15.91 2.45 -19.46
C THR A 61 17.26 3.12 -19.19
N ASP A 62 17.23 4.30 -18.58
CA ASP A 62 18.39 5.17 -18.39
C ASP A 62 19.08 4.95 -17.03
N HIS A 63 18.54 4.06 -16.19
CA HIS A 63 19.14 3.77 -14.89
C HIS A 63 20.16 2.65 -15.02
N HIS A 64 21.34 2.90 -14.44
CA HIS A 64 22.42 1.93 -14.37
C HIS A 64 22.76 1.70 -12.91
N LYS A 65 23.06 0.44 -12.55
CA LYS A 65 23.44 0.01 -11.19
C LYS A 65 24.87 0.45 -10.81
N GLN A 66 25.19 1.72 -11.02
CA GLN A 66 26.47 2.34 -10.70
C GLN A 66 26.24 3.52 -9.74
N SER A 67 27.26 3.85 -8.94
CA SER A 67 27.21 4.97 -7.98
C SER A 67 27.01 6.33 -8.67
N ASN A 68 27.54 6.50 -9.89
CA ASN A 68 27.50 7.73 -10.66
C ASN A 68 26.43 7.73 -11.77
N CYS A 69 25.32 7.00 -11.59
CA CYS A 69 24.25 7.00 -12.57
C CYS A 69 23.77 8.43 -12.88
N ALA A 70 23.72 8.78 -14.17
CA ALA A 70 23.39 10.11 -14.66
C ALA A 70 21.87 10.37 -14.79
N CYS A 71 21.03 9.37 -14.50
CA CYS A 71 19.59 9.52 -14.62
C CYS A 71 19.06 10.62 -13.69
N LYS A 72 17.92 11.22 -14.07
CA LYS A 72 17.31 12.35 -13.33
C LYS A 72 17.08 12.05 -11.85
N HIS A 73 16.61 10.84 -11.54
CA HIS A 73 16.37 10.40 -10.16
C HIS A 73 17.67 10.31 -9.36
N CYS A 74 18.70 9.71 -9.94
CA CYS A 74 19.98 9.56 -9.28
C CYS A 74 20.69 10.91 -9.07
N LYS A 75 20.58 11.83 -10.04
CA LYS A 75 21.08 13.20 -9.88
C LYS A 75 20.37 13.93 -8.74
N HIS A 76 19.04 13.80 -8.65
CA HIS A 76 18.26 14.40 -7.57
C HIS A 76 18.63 13.83 -6.20
N ASP A 77 18.75 12.50 -6.09
CA ASP A 77 19.12 11.83 -4.84
C ASP A 77 20.51 12.27 -4.34
N ARG A 78 21.48 12.46 -5.24
CA ARG A 78 22.80 13.02 -4.90
C ARG A 78 22.69 14.46 -4.39
N ASN A 79 21.85 15.28 -5.02
CA ASN A 79 21.66 16.67 -4.61
C ASN A 79 21.02 16.80 -3.21
N ILE A 80 20.22 15.83 -2.78
CA ILE A 80 19.64 15.79 -1.42
C ILE A 80 20.56 15.08 -0.40
N GLY A 81 21.80 14.74 -0.78
CA GLY A 81 22.79 14.15 0.12
C GLY A 81 22.72 12.63 0.27
N CYS A 82 22.06 11.90 -0.65
CA CYS A 82 22.10 10.44 -0.63
C CYS A 82 23.49 9.93 -1.06
N SER A 83 24.17 9.23 -0.14
CA SER A 83 25.49 8.65 -0.38
C SER A 83 25.44 7.32 -1.16
N ASN A 84 24.30 6.62 -1.14
CA ASN A 84 24.18 5.32 -1.82
C ASN A 84 22.78 5.08 -2.37
N LEU A 85 22.62 5.39 -3.66
CA LEU A 85 21.35 5.40 -4.38
C LEU A 85 20.77 4.01 -4.56
N ASN A 86 21.61 3.07 -5.03
CA ASN A 86 21.19 1.68 -5.25
C ASN A 86 20.82 1.00 -3.93
N LYS A 87 21.54 1.30 -2.85
CA LYS A 87 21.25 0.74 -1.53
C LYS A 87 19.92 1.24 -0.98
N CYS A 88 19.61 2.54 -1.10
CA CYS A 88 18.32 3.09 -0.68
C CYS A 88 17.16 2.46 -1.48
N ALA A 89 17.30 2.33 -2.80
CA ALA A 89 16.28 1.68 -3.62
C ALA A 89 16.09 0.18 -3.32
N THR A 90 17.19 -0.52 -3.05
CA THR A 90 17.15 -1.94 -2.67
C THR A 90 16.49 -2.13 -1.31
N ILE A 91 16.79 -1.27 -0.34
CA ILE A 91 16.18 -1.33 0.99
C ILE A 91 14.70 -0.95 0.94
N ALA A 92 14.32 0.07 0.17
CA ALA A 92 12.92 0.39 -0.07
C ALA A 92 12.15 -0.81 -0.64
N SER A 93 12.74 -1.50 -1.64
CA SER A 93 12.17 -2.74 -2.18
C SER A 93 12.04 -3.84 -1.11
N LYS A 94 13.08 -4.06 -0.30
CA LYS A 94 13.07 -5.03 0.81
C LYS A 94 11.94 -4.75 1.81
N ILE A 95 11.77 -3.50 2.22
CA ILE A 95 10.69 -3.09 3.13
C ILE A 95 9.34 -3.44 2.51
N ILE A 96 9.10 -3.09 1.24
CA ILE A 96 7.83 -3.42 0.56
C ILE A 96 7.60 -4.94 0.50
N THR A 97 8.62 -5.72 0.15
CA THR A 97 8.50 -7.19 0.08
C THR A 97 8.27 -7.85 1.43
N SER A 98 8.70 -7.22 2.53
CA SER A 98 8.48 -7.70 3.89
C SER A 98 7.05 -7.47 4.41
N LEU A 99 6.26 -6.64 3.72
CA LEU A 99 4.87 -6.36 4.09
C LEU A 99 4.00 -7.61 3.91
N LYS A 100 3.23 -7.92 4.96
CA LYS A 100 2.16 -8.92 4.87
C LYS A 100 1.21 -8.60 3.70
N PRO A 101 0.69 -9.61 2.98
CA PRO A 101 -0.16 -9.45 1.79
C PRO A 101 -1.35 -8.48 1.97
N LYS A 102 -1.94 -8.45 3.17
CA LYS A 102 -3.06 -7.56 3.52
C LYS A 102 -2.72 -6.07 3.32
N PHE A 103 -1.47 -5.69 3.54
CA PHE A 103 -1.01 -4.29 3.50
C PHE A 103 -0.13 -3.98 2.30
N ASN A 104 0.34 -5.00 1.59
CA ASN A 104 1.19 -4.82 0.43
C ASN A 104 0.36 -4.34 -0.79
N PRO A 105 0.66 -3.16 -1.38
CA PRO A 105 -0.04 -2.65 -2.55
C PRO A 105 0.28 -3.42 -3.84
N THR A 106 1.37 -4.19 -3.87
CA THR A 106 1.73 -4.99 -5.05
C THR A 106 1.01 -6.35 -5.08
N VAL A 107 0.39 -6.75 -3.97
CA VAL A 107 -0.33 -8.02 -3.86
C VAL A 107 -1.82 -7.81 -4.04
N ILE A 108 -2.37 -8.45 -5.07
CA ILE A 108 -3.81 -8.54 -5.31
C ILE A 108 -4.39 -9.50 -4.27
N SER A 109 -5.35 -9.02 -3.47
CA SER A 109 -6.02 -9.88 -2.50
C SER A 109 -6.88 -10.93 -3.23
N PRO A 110 -6.90 -12.19 -2.77
CA PRO A 110 -7.69 -13.25 -3.41
C PRO A 110 -9.16 -12.85 -3.48
N LYS A 111 -9.85 -13.21 -4.56
CA LYS A 111 -11.32 -13.03 -4.65
C LYS A 111 -11.97 -13.89 -3.58
N ASP A 112 -12.57 -13.22 -2.60
CA ASP A 112 -13.47 -13.84 -1.65
C ASP A 112 -14.84 -13.83 -2.31
N ASN A 113 -15.50 -14.98 -2.46
CA ASN A 113 -16.83 -15.08 -3.10
C ASN A 113 -17.95 -14.41 -2.27
N LEU A 114 -17.63 -13.32 -1.57
CA LEU A 114 -18.48 -12.51 -0.70
C LEU A 114 -19.22 -11.41 -1.46
N MET A 115 -18.96 -11.25 -2.76
CA MET A 115 -19.76 -10.36 -3.60
C MET A 115 -21.21 -10.83 -3.66
N LEU A 116 -22.14 -9.90 -3.40
CA LEU A 116 -23.55 -10.17 -3.67
C LEU A 116 -23.72 -10.50 -5.17
N THR A 117 -24.31 -11.66 -5.44
CA THR A 117 -24.73 -12.05 -6.79
C THR A 117 -25.76 -11.06 -7.32
N HIS A 118 -25.93 -11.01 -8.64
CA HIS A 118 -26.94 -10.16 -9.29
C HIS A 118 -28.32 -10.31 -8.64
N HIS A 119 -28.74 -11.56 -8.41
CA HIS A 119 -30.01 -11.87 -7.75
C HIS A 119 -30.13 -11.27 -6.33
N ARG A 120 -29.07 -11.38 -5.51
CA ARG A 120 -29.04 -10.79 -4.16
C ARG A 120 -29.09 -9.26 -4.20
N LYS A 121 -28.45 -8.61 -5.18
CA LYS A 121 -28.53 -7.16 -5.37
C LYS A 121 -29.94 -6.71 -5.76
N GLU A 122 -30.59 -7.43 -6.67
CA GLU A 122 -31.97 -7.11 -7.07
C GLU A 122 -32.98 -7.32 -5.93
N LYS A 123 -32.81 -8.37 -5.13
CA LYS A 123 -33.63 -8.58 -3.92
C LYS A 123 -33.46 -7.42 -2.94
N ASN A 124 -32.23 -6.98 -2.67
CA ASN A 124 -31.98 -5.82 -1.82
C ASN A 124 -32.62 -4.54 -2.39
N LYS A 125 -32.51 -4.27 -3.70
CA LYS A 125 -33.13 -3.08 -4.32
C LYS A 125 -34.65 -3.09 -4.15
N ARG A 126 -35.31 -4.24 -4.33
CA ARG A 126 -36.76 -4.39 -4.13
C ARG A 126 -37.16 -4.14 -2.67
N ALA A 127 -36.48 -4.80 -1.73
CA ALA A 127 -36.72 -4.61 -0.30
C ALA A 127 -36.57 -3.13 0.12
N HIS A 128 -35.54 -2.45 -0.40
CA HIS A 128 -35.29 -1.05 -0.11
C HIS A 128 -36.36 -0.11 -0.66
N ARG A 129 -36.87 -0.38 -1.88
CA ARG A 129 -37.96 0.41 -2.51
C ARG A 129 -39.30 0.21 -1.81
N GLN A 130 -39.59 -1.02 -1.39
CA GLN A 130 -40.86 -1.39 -0.80
C GLN A 130 -40.90 -1.16 0.72
N ARG A 131 -39.75 -0.80 1.34
CA ARG A 131 -39.55 -0.71 2.80
C ARG A 131 -40.00 -1.98 3.54
N THR A 132 -39.85 -3.14 2.90
CA THR A 132 -40.29 -4.44 3.41
C THR A 132 -39.26 -5.52 3.10
N GLY A 133 -39.15 -6.49 4.01
CA GLY A 133 -38.27 -7.64 3.86
C GLY A 133 -36.80 -7.40 4.24
N ASP A 134 -36.01 -8.48 4.21
CA ASP A 134 -34.63 -8.50 4.68
C ASP A 134 -33.65 -7.96 3.63
N ILE A 135 -32.75 -7.08 4.06
CA ILE A 135 -31.63 -6.58 3.26
C ILE A 135 -30.38 -7.38 3.60
N ILE A 136 -29.81 -8.09 2.62
CA ILE A 136 -28.55 -8.81 2.79
C ILE A 136 -27.42 -7.79 2.78
N PHE A 137 -26.70 -7.67 3.89
CA PHE A 137 -25.53 -6.81 3.98
C PHE A 137 -24.49 -7.18 2.89
N ASN A 138 -24.00 -6.17 2.16
CA ASN A 138 -22.90 -6.35 1.22
C ASN A 138 -21.57 -6.10 1.96
N PRO A 139 -20.77 -7.13 2.25
CA PRO A 139 -19.50 -6.96 2.97
C PRO A 139 -18.42 -6.27 2.13
N MET A 140 -18.65 -6.05 0.84
CA MET A 140 -17.76 -5.29 -0.06
C MET A 140 -17.88 -3.77 0.13
N LEU A 141 -18.02 -3.29 1.37
CA LEU A 141 -17.87 -1.88 1.69
C LEU A 141 -16.38 -1.51 1.71
N THR A 142 -15.74 -1.49 0.54
CA THR A 142 -14.48 -0.81 0.37
C THR A 142 -14.81 0.68 0.39
N LYS A 143 -14.61 1.38 1.52
CA LYS A 143 -14.70 2.84 1.55
C LYS A 143 -13.60 3.39 0.64
N ASN A 144 -13.99 4.19 -0.35
CA ASN A 144 -13.17 4.52 -1.52
C ASN A 144 -12.54 5.92 -1.51
N THR A 145 -12.59 6.63 -0.38
CA THR A 145 -12.26 8.06 -0.38
C THR A 145 -10.88 8.34 0.22
N THR A 146 -10.65 8.08 1.51
CA THR A 146 -9.35 8.32 2.15
C THR A 146 -9.05 7.32 3.28
N LEU A 147 -7.77 7.20 3.67
CA LEU A 147 -7.39 6.40 4.85
C LEU A 147 -8.06 6.93 6.14
N GLY A 148 -8.29 8.24 6.24
CA GLY A 148 -8.97 8.88 7.37
C GLY A 148 -10.41 8.38 7.55
N ASP A 149 -11.13 8.13 6.46
CA ASP A 149 -12.52 7.64 6.50
C ASP A 149 -12.65 6.21 7.04
N CYS A 150 -11.52 5.50 7.16
CA CYS A 150 -11.45 4.16 7.75
C CYS A 150 -11.34 4.17 9.27
N PHE A 151 -10.99 5.30 9.89
CA PHE A 151 -10.89 5.44 11.34
C PHE A 151 -12.06 6.27 11.89
N ARG A 152 -12.57 5.88 13.06
CA ARG A 152 -13.48 6.71 13.87
C ARG A 152 -12.75 6.98 15.18
N THR A 153 -12.38 8.22 15.43
CA THR A 153 -11.81 8.68 16.70
C THR A 153 -12.95 9.23 17.55
N PHE A 154 -13.09 8.73 18.78
CA PHE A 154 -14.01 9.25 19.79
C PHE A 154 -13.21 9.96 20.88
#